data_AF-A0A3N5UB99-F1
#
_entry.id   AF-A0A3N5UB99-F1
#
_cell.length_a   1.000
_cell.length_b   1.000
_cell.length_c   1.000
_cell.angle_alpha   90.00
_cell.angle_beta   90.00
_cell.angle_gamma   90.00
#
_symmetry.space_group_name_H-M   'P 1'
#
loop_
_entity.id
_entity.type
_entity.pdbx_description
1 polymer ?
#
loop_
_entity_poly.entity_id
_entity_poly.type
_entity_poly.pdbx_seq_one_letter_code
_entity_poly.pdbx_strand_id
1 'polypeptide(L)'
;MMIKPLTLYAPKTVKNRTPEISLSKRIKRHVTGRERAFFAATSPGIESLCLNELKAIALTGKSFMEEEGGVLFTGRITDCYAANLGLRTANRILMRLGEFKASNFMQLEKRLSGFPWE
;
A
#
# COMPACT_ATOMS: atom_id res chain seq x y z
N MET A 1 -15.03 48.29 48.89
CA MET A 1 -15.26 48.18 47.43
C MET A 1 -13.91 47.96 46.77
N MET A 2 -13.52 46.70 46.53
CA MET A 2 -12.23 46.32 45.95
C MET A 2 -12.51 45.28 44.86
N ILE A 3 -12.43 45.71 43.61
CA ILE A 3 -12.74 44.90 42.43
C ILE A 3 -11.47 44.13 42.08
N LYS A 4 -11.49 42.80 42.21
CA LYS A 4 -10.40 41.93 41.72
C LYS A 4 -10.39 41.96 40.18
N PRO A 5 -9.21 42.06 39.54
CA PRO A 5 -9.14 42.00 38.08
C PRO A 5 -9.54 40.60 37.61
N LEU A 6 -10.38 40.55 36.57
CA LEU A 6 -10.76 39.35 35.86
C LEU A 6 -9.50 38.80 35.16
N THR A 7 -8.89 37.76 35.71
CA THR A 7 -7.81 37.06 35.04
C THR A 7 -8.38 36.41 33.78
N LEU A 8 -8.00 36.92 32.62
CA LEU A 8 -8.33 36.34 31.32
C LEU A 8 -7.86 34.89 31.30
N TYR A 9 -8.81 33.95 31.31
CA TYR A 9 -8.53 32.54 31.09
C TYR A 9 -8.12 32.38 29.62
N ALA A 10 -6.81 32.35 29.36
CA ALA A 10 -6.30 31.95 28.05
C ALA A 10 -6.77 30.52 27.77
N PRO A 11 -7.54 30.26 26.70
CA PRO A 11 -7.92 28.90 26.38
C PRO A 11 -6.64 28.12 26.10
N LYS A 12 -6.37 27.08 26.89
CA LYS A 12 -5.32 26.10 26.57
C LYS A 12 -5.59 25.65 25.15
N THR A 13 -4.71 25.99 24.21
CA THR A 13 -4.77 25.52 22.84
C THR A 13 -4.57 24.00 22.88
N VAL A 14 -5.68 23.27 22.94
CA VAL A 14 -5.70 21.85 22.65
C VAL A 14 -5.17 21.74 21.23
N LYS A 15 -3.98 21.15 21.06
CA LYS A 15 -3.49 20.74 19.74
C LYS A 15 -4.49 19.73 19.21
N ASN A 16 -5.56 20.20 18.57
CA ASN A 16 -6.47 19.37 17.80
C ASN A 16 -5.62 18.73 16.70
N ARG A 17 -5.19 17.48 16.91
CA ARG A 17 -4.61 16.67 15.85
C ARG A 17 -5.72 16.50 14.82
N THR A 18 -5.61 17.18 13.69
CA THR A 18 -6.55 17.03 12.58
C THR A 18 -6.58 15.56 12.16
N PRO A 19 -7.76 14.94 11.99
CA PRO A 19 -7.90 13.52 11.66
C PRO A 19 -7.13 13.11 10.40
N GLU A 20 -6.97 14.04 9.46
CA GLU A 20 -6.10 13.98 8.28
C GLU A 20 -4.67 13.51 8.61
N ILE A 21 -4.03 14.09 9.63
CA ILE A 21 -2.63 13.81 9.97
C ILE A 21 -2.47 12.37 10.49
N SER A 22 -3.46 11.86 11.22
CA SER A 22 -3.47 10.46 11.66
C SER A 22 -3.66 9.50 10.49
N LEU A 23 -4.53 9.83 9.53
CA LEU A 23 -4.77 9.01 8.35
C LEU A 23 -3.54 8.94 7.46
N SER A 24 -2.91 10.07 7.12
CA SER A 24 -1.70 10.10 6.29
C SER A 24 -0.55 9.29 6.91
N LYS A 25 -0.41 9.30 8.24
CA LYS A 25 0.57 8.47 8.94
C LYS A 25 0.27 6.98 8.81
N ARG A 26 -1.00 6.58 8.91
CA ARG A 26 -1.45 5.19 8.76
C ARG A 26 -1.27 4.71 7.32
N ILE A 27 -1.65 5.52 6.33
CA ILE A 27 -1.40 5.27 4.89
C ILE A 27 0.10 5.12 4.63
N LYS A 28 0.95 6.02 5.15
CA LYS A 28 2.40 5.89 4.99
C LYS A 28 2.92 4.58 5.58
N ARG A 29 2.44 4.19 6.76
CA ARG A 29 2.84 2.94 7.43
C ARG A 29 2.37 1.71 6.66
N HIS A 30 1.13 1.71 6.17
CA HIS A 30 0.50 0.53 5.58
C HIS A 30 0.67 0.44 4.06
N VAL A 31 0.79 1.52 3.32
CA VAL A 31 0.80 1.49 1.85
C VAL A 31 2.15 1.93 1.31
N THR A 32 2.51 3.21 1.49
CA THR A 32 3.62 3.83 0.76
C THR A 32 5.02 3.47 1.29
N GLY A 33 5.15 3.26 2.60
CA GLY A 33 6.46 3.24 3.28
C GLY A 33 7.21 1.91 3.28
N ARG A 34 6.58 0.81 2.84
CA ARG A 34 7.18 -0.53 2.84
C ARG A 34 7.13 -1.15 1.46
N GLU A 35 7.97 -2.15 1.23
CA GLU A 35 7.86 -2.97 0.03
C GLU A 35 6.65 -3.90 0.13
N ARG A 36 6.03 -4.14 -1.02
CA ARG A 36 4.83 -4.92 -1.24
C ARG A 36 5.07 -5.89 -2.38
N ALA A 37 4.41 -7.04 -2.30
CA ALA A 37 4.37 -7.99 -3.38
C ALA A 37 3.28 -7.58 -4.37
N PHE A 38 3.62 -7.60 -5.64
CA PHE A 38 2.74 -7.29 -6.77
C PHE A 38 2.72 -8.45 -7.75
N PHE A 39 1.63 -8.53 -8.51
CA PHE A 39 1.46 -9.48 -9.60
C PHE A 39 1.02 -8.73 -10.85
N ALA A 40 1.88 -8.71 -11.87
CA ALA A 40 1.57 -8.20 -13.18
C ALA A 40 0.95 -9.33 -14.01
N ALA A 41 -0.37 -9.32 -14.15
CA ALA A 41 -1.08 -10.32 -14.93
C ALA A 41 -0.88 -10.04 -16.44
N THR A 42 -0.54 -11.07 -17.20
CA THR A 42 -0.27 -11.00 -18.64
C THR A 42 -0.97 -12.14 -19.35
N SER A 43 -1.02 -12.09 -20.68
CA SER A 43 -1.55 -13.23 -21.45
C SER A 43 -0.60 -14.43 -21.32
N PRO A 44 -1.10 -15.67 -21.26
CA PRO A 44 -0.25 -16.85 -21.21
C PRO A 44 0.70 -16.91 -22.42
N GLY A 45 1.97 -17.27 -22.19
CA GLY A 45 3.00 -17.39 -23.21
C GLY A 45 3.82 -16.13 -23.49
N ILE A 46 3.52 -15.00 -22.84
CA ILE A 46 4.31 -13.75 -22.93
C ILE A 46 4.87 -13.29 -21.58
N GLU A 47 4.93 -14.18 -20.59
CA GLU A 47 5.44 -13.92 -19.24
C GLU A 47 6.89 -13.45 -19.28
N SER A 48 7.75 -14.14 -20.04
CA SER A 48 9.16 -13.80 -20.13
C SER A 48 9.40 -12.45 -20.82
N LEU A 49 8.53 -12.06 -21.77
CA LEU A 49 8.57 -10.73 -22.37
C LEU A 49 8.19 -9.65 -21.34
N CYS A 50 7.11 -9.89 -20.59
CA CYS A 50 6.67 -9.01 -19.50
C CYS A 50 7.76 -8.87 -18.43
N LEU A 51 8.45 -9.96 -18.07
CA LEU A 51 9.56 -9.94 -17.12
C LEU A 51 10.71 -9.06 -17.63
N ASN A 52 11.05 -9.17 -18.91
CA ASN A 52 12.12 -8.38 -19.51
C ASN A 52 11.78 -6.89 -19.56
N GLU A 53 10.53 -6.53 -19.90
CA GLU A 53 10.05 -5.15 -19.79
C GLU A 53 10.15 -4.64 -18.35
N LEU A 54 9.72 -5.44 -17.38
CA LEU A 54 9.75 -5.08 -15.97
C LEU A 54 11.18 -4.84 -15.45
N LYS A 55 12.13 -5.66 -15.88
CA LYS A 55 13.57 -5.46 -15.60
C LYS A 55 14.12 -4.19 -16.26
N ALA A 56 13.64 -3.84 -17.46
CA ALA A 56 14.07 -2.65 -18.20
C ALA A 56 13.56 -1.33 -17.60
N ILE A 57 12.46 -1.35 -16.84
CA ILE A 57 11.91 -0.18 -16.12
C ILE A 57 12.81 0.28 -14.95
N ALA A 58 13.99 -0.34 -14.79
CA ALA A 58 15.01 0.02 -13.79
C ALA A 58 14.50 -0.08 -12.34
N LEU A 59 13.70 -1.12 -12.07
CA LEU A 59 13.34 -1.55 -10.72
C LEU A 59 14.56 -2.24 -10.06
N THR A 60 15.65 -1.51 -9.89
CA THR A 60 16.95 -2.02 -9.43
C THR A 60 16.83 -2.61 -8.01
N GLY A 61 17.38 -3.81 -7.83
CA GLY A 61 17.42 -4.50 -6.53
C GLY A 61 16.11 -5.16 -6.11
N LYS A 62 15.13 -5.29 -7.00
CA LYS A 62 13.86 -5.97 -6.72
C LYS A 62 13.89 -7.42 -7.18
N SER A 63 13.12 -8.26 -6.49
CA SER A 63 12.93 -9.66 -6.89
C SER A 63 11.83 -9.74 -7.95
N PHE A 64 12.08 -10.49 -9.01
CA PHE A 64 11.10 -10.79 -10.05
C PHE A 64 11.06 -12.29 -10.30
N MET A 65 9.87 -12.84 -10.54
CA MET A 65 9.66 -14.25 -10.81
C MET A 65 8.55 -14.40 -11.84
N GLU A 66 8.78 -15.21 -12.87
CA GLU A 66 7.72 -15.63 -13.79
C GLU A 66 6.80 -16.61 -13.07
N GLU A 67 5.50 -16.44 -13.24
CA GLU A 67 4.46 -17.32 -12.70
C GLU A 67 3.43 -17.52 -13.82
N GLU A 68 2.68 -18.63 -13.80
CA GLU A 68 1.70 -18.91 -14.85
C GLU A 68 0.71 -17.73 -15.01
N GLY A 69 0.64 -17.17 -16.23
CA GLY A 69 -0.23 -16.02 -16.53
C GLY A 69 0.26 -14.68 -15.98
N GLY A 70 1.52 -14.55 -15.54
CA GLY A 70 2.03 -13.27 -15.06
C GLY A 70 3.47 -13.22 -14.57
N VAL A 71 3.79 -12.10 -13.92
CA VAL A 71 5.09 -11.87 -13.29
C VAL A 71 4.87 -11.36 -11.87
N LEU A 72 5.44 -12.06 -10.89
CA LEU A 72 5.55 -11.62 -9.51
C LEU A 72 6.72 -10.66 -9.36
N PHE A 73 6.50 -9.58 -8.61
CA PHE A 73 7.59 -8.68 -8.24
C PHE A 73 7.37 -8.01 -6.90
N THR A 74 8.46 -7.52 -6.30
CA THR A 74 8.42 -6.74 -5.05
C THR A 74 8.81 -5.29 -5.30
N GLY A 75 8.21 -4.36 -4.57
CA GLY A 75 8.51 -2.95 -4.74
C GLY A 75 7.73 -2.05 -3.80
N ARG A 76 8.04 -0.75 -3.79
CA ARG A 76 7.20 0.27 -3.16
C ARG A 76 6.05 0.65 -4.08
N ILE A 77 5.09 1.42 -3.57
CA ILE A 77 3.98 1.90 -4.40
C ILE A 77 4.46 2.75 -5.59
N THR A 78 5.59 3.46 -5.44
CA THR A 78 6.23 4.22 -6.53
C THR A 78 6.72 3.31 -7.66
N ASP A 79 7.23 2.13 -7.31
CA ASP A 79 7.69 1.11 -8.25
C ASP A 79 6.50 0.53 -9.03
N CYS A 80 5.36 0.36 -8.34
CA CYS A 80 4.10 -0.03 -8.96
C CYS A 80 3.59 1.03 -9.95
N TYR A 81 3.72 2.33 -9.65
CA TYR A 81 3.38 3.38 -10.61
C TYR A 81 4.28 3.34 -11.85
N ALA A 82 5.59 3.18 -11.67
CA ALA A 82 6.51 3.04 -12.79
C ALA A 82 6.18 1.81 -13.66
N ALA A 83 5.88 0.67 -13.01
CA ALA A 83 5.48 -0.54 -13.71
C ALA A 83 4.15 -0.35 -14.49
N ASN A 84 3.14 0.30 -13.89
CA ASN A 84 1.88 0.57 -14.58
C ASN A 84 2.06 1.49 -15.80
N LEU A 85 2.99 2.44 -15.75
CA LEU A 85 3.26 3.35 -16.86
C LEU A 85 4.17 2.75 -17.93
N GLY A 86 5.07 1.82 -17.55
CA GLY A 86 6.10 1.30 -18.42
C GLY A 86 5.79 -0.05 -19.07
N LEU A 87 4.97 -0.90 -18.44
CA LEU A 87 4.63 -2.22 -18.98
C LEU A 87 3.62 -2.08 -20.11
N ARG A 88 3.88 -2.76 -21.23
CA ARG A 88 2.98 -2.81 -22.38
C ARG A 88 2.32 -4.18 -22.53
N THR A 89 2.94 -5.21 -21.99
CA THR A 89 2.42 -6.58 -22.04
C THR A 89 1.46 -6.91 -20.90
N ALA A 90 1.57 -6.21 -19.76
CA ALA A 90 0.72 -6.49 -18.60
C ALA A 90 -0.67 -5.87 -18.76
N ASN A 91 -1.72 -6.68 -18.50
CA ASN A 91 -3.11 -6.23 -18.53
C ASN A 91 -3.50 -5.46 -17.26
N ARG A 92 -2.93 -5.87 -16.11
CA ARG A 92 -3.19 -5.25 -14.79
C ARG A 92 -2.10 -5.59 -13.81
N ILE A 93 -1.88 -4.72 -12.83
CA ILE A 93 -0.99 -4.95 -11.69
C ILE A 93 -1.82 -5.02 -10.41
N LEU A 94 -1.69 -6.12 -9.68
CA LEU A 94 -2.41 -6.37 -8.42
C LEU A 94 -1.43 -6.31 -7.25
N MET A 95 -1.82 -5.66 -6.15
CA MET A 95 -1.04 -5.66 -4.90
C MET A 95 -1.54 -6.77 -3.97
N ARG A 96 -0.64 -7.66 -3.52
CA ARG A 96 -0.99 -8.69 -2.54
C ARG A 96 -1.05 -8.06 -1.14
N LEU A 97 -2.26 -7.96 -0.60
CA LEU A 97 -2.52 -7.32 0.71
C LEU A 97 -2.08 -8.19 1.89
N GLY A 98 -2.24 -9.50 1.77
CA GLY A 98 -1.85 -10.49 2.76
C GLY A 98 -2.25 -11.89 2.32
N GLU A 99 -1.69 -12.89 2.99
CA GLU A 99 -1.98 -14.30 2.79
C GLU A 99 -2.26 -14.93 4.15
N PHE A 100 -3.36 -15.68 4.27
CA PHE A 100 -3.69 -16.39 5.50
C PHE A 100 -4.60 -17.58 5.18
N LYS A 101 -4.46 -18.63 6.00
CA LYS A 101 -5.36 -19.79 5.94
C LYS A 101 -6.68 -19.47 6.62
N ALA A 102 -7.79 -19.79 5.97
CA ALA A 102 -9.12 -19.76 6.56
C ALA A 102 -9.87 -21.04 6.16
N SER A 103 -10.08 -21.94 7.12
CA SER A 103 -10.80 -23.20 6.87
C SER A 103 -12.32 -23.08 7.06
N ASN A 104 -12.78 -21.96 7.60
CA ASN A 104 -14.19 -21.63 7.73
C ASN A 104 -14.42 -20.11 7.61
N PHE A 105 -15.67 -19.72 7.40
CA PHE A 105 -16.04 -18.32 7.18
C PHE A 105 -15.73 -17.43 8.39
N MET A 106 -15.93 -17.93 9.62
CA MET A 106 -15.65 -17.17 10.84
C MET A 106 -14.16 -16.80 10.96
N GLN A 107 -13.25 -17.69 10.56
CA GLN A 107 -11.82 -17.39 10.51
C GLN A 107 -11.51 -16.31 9.46
N LEU A 108 -12.14 -16.38 8.28
CA LEU A 108 -11.99 -15.38 7.22
C LEU A 108 -12.43 -13.99 7.72
N GLU A 109 -13.64 -13.90 8.26
CA GLU A 109 -14.20 -12.65 8.79
C GLU A 109 -13.33 -12.04 9.90
N LYS A 110 -12.87 -12.87 10.85
CA LYS A 110 -11.99 -12.42 11.93
C LYS A 110 -10.65 -11.87 11.40
N ARG A 111 -10.09 -12.49 10.36
CA ARG A 111 -8.83 -12.04 9.75
C ARG A 111 -9.02 -10.77 8.92
N LEU A 112 -10.11 -10.68 8.15
CA LEU A 112 -10.41 -9.51 7.33
C LEU A 112 -10.78 -8.29 8.18
N SER A 113 -11.57 -8.45 9.24
CA SER A 113 -11.96 -7.33 10.12
C SER A 113 -10.78 -6.71 10.86
N GLY A 114 -9.72 -7.48 11.14
CA GLY A 114 -8.49 -6.97 11.73
C GLY A 114 -7.54 -6.28 10.73
N PHE A 115 -7.85 -6.29 9.43
CA PHE A 115 -7.01 -5.65 8.42
C PHE A 115 -7.26 -4.13 8.40
N PRO A 116 -6.22 -3.29 8.25
CA PRO A 116 -6.37 -1.83 8.22
C PRO A 116 -6.94 -1.37 6.86
N TRP A 117 -8.27 -1.41 6.69
CA TRP A 117 -9.01 -0.99 5.48
C TRP A 117 -9.28 0.51 5.34
N GLU A 118 -9.07 1.22 6.46
CA GLU A 118 -9.14 2.67 6.63
C GLU A 118 -8.53 3.54 5.50
#